data_AF-F9UJ21-F1
#
_entry.id   AF-F9UJ21-F1
#
_cell.length_a   1.000
_cell.length_b   1.000
_cell.length_c   1.000
_cell.angle_alpha   90.00
_cell.angle_beta   90.00
_cell.angle_gamma   90.00
#
_symmetry.space_group_name_H-M   'P 1'
#
loop_
_entity.id
_entity.type
_entity.pdbx_description
1 polymer ?
#
loop_
_entity_poly.entity_id
_entity_poly.type
_entity_poly.pdbx_seq_one_letter_code
_entity_poly.pdbx_strand_id
1 'polypeptide(L)' 'MTTYSSELKDSILTKLLAPNNVGVPQLAAQTGIPRDTLYGRRREAL' A
#
# COMPACT_ATOMS: atom_id res chain seq x y z
N MET A 1 6.26 16.62 -7.89
CA MET A 1 5.34 15.50 -7.59
C MET A 1 6.17 14.24 -7.46
N THR A 2 6.19 13.61 -6.28
CA THR A 2 6.90 12.34 -6.08
C THR A 2 6.16 11.23 -6.80
N THR A 3 6.57 10.96 -8.05
CA THR A 3 6.01 9.86 -8.83
C THR A 3 6.50 8.55 -8.24
N TYR A 4 5.69 7.93 -7.38
CA TYR A 4 5.97 6.58 -6.90
C TYR A 4 6.00 5.63 -8.09
N SER A 5 7.13 4.94 -8.30
CA SER A 5 7.27 3.91 -9.34
C SER A 5 6.16 2.88 -9.24
N SER A 6 5.68 2.41 -10.39
CA SER A 6 4.70 1.33 -10.54
C SER A 6 5.08 0.10 -9.69
N GLU A 7 6.36 -0.26 -9.67
CA GLU A 7 6.94 -1.32 -8.82
C GLU A 7 6.57 -1.19 -7.34
N LEU A 8 6.69 0.03 -6.79
CA LEU A 8 6.34 0.28 -5.39
C LEU A 8 4.84 0.12 -5.17
N LYS A 9 4.03 0.57 -6.15
CA LYS A 9 2.57 0.45 -6.08
C LYS A 9 2.14 -1.01 -6.07
N ASP A 10 2.75 -1.84 -6.91
CA ASP A 10 2.47 -3.26 -7.03
C ASP A 10 2.89 -4.03 -5.78
N SER A 11 4.07 -3.71 -5.24
CA SER A 11 4.56 -4.31 -3.99
C SER A 11 3.66 -3.98 -2.80
N ILE A 12 3.12 -2.75 -2.74
CA ILE A 12 2.14 -2.33 -1.73
C ILE A 12 0.84 -3.12 -1.86
N LEU A 13 0.27 -3.19 -3.06
CA LEU A 13 -0.96 -3.94 -3.32
C LEU A 13 -0.80 -5.41 -2.94
N THR A 14 0.31 -6.03 -3.34
CA THR A 14 0.65 -7.43 -3.05
C THR A 14 0.74 -7.71 -1.54
N LYS A 15 1.24 -6.75 -0.76
CA LYS A 15 1.32 -6.87 0.70
C LYS A 15 -0.03 -6.58 1.37
N LEU A 16 -0.81 -5.66 0.82
CA LEU A 16 -2.08 -5.19 1.38
C LEU A 16 -3.23 -6.18 1.13
N LEU A 17 -3.19 -6.90 0.02
CA LEU A 17 -4.17 -7.91 -0.38
C LEU A 17 -3.77 -9.32 0.06
N ALA A 18 -4.71 -10.25 -0.08
CA ALA A 18 -4.45 -11.67 0.09
C ALA A 18 -3.34 -12.13 -0.88
N PRO A 19 -2.40 -12.99 -0.44
CA PRO A 19 -2.41 -13.74 0.83
C PRO A 19 -1.75 -13.02 2.03
N ASN A 20 -1.06 -11.89 1.82
CA ASN A 20 -0.27 -11.26 2.88
C ASN A 20 -1.14 -10.50 3.90
N ASN A 21 -2.23 -9.85 3.46
CA ASN A 21 -3.18 -9.11 4.30
C ASN A 21 -2.51 -8.20 5.35
N VAL A 22 -1.38 -7.59 5.00
CA VAL A 22 -0.60 -6.76 5.92
C VAL A 22 -1.44 -5.55 6.30
N GLY A 23 -1.49 -5.27 7.61
CA GLY A 23 -2.20 -4.11 8.12
C GLY A 23 -1.62 -2.80 7.59
N VAL A 24 -2.51 -1.90 7.15
CA VAL A 24 -2.17 -0.53 6.74
C VAL A 24 -1.20 0.18 7.71
N PRO A 25 -1.35 0.09 9.06
CA PRO A 25 -0.38 0.62 10.01
C PRO A 25 1.06 0.15 9.82
N GLN A 26 1.23 -1.15 9.59
CA GLN A 26 2.53 -1.78 9.46
C GLN A 26 3.16 -1.43 8.11
N LEU A 27 2.35 -1.41 7.06
CA LEU A 27 2.81 -1.03 5.73
C LEU A 27 3.22 0.44 5.68
N ALA A 28 2.47 1.33 6.34
CA ALA A 28 2.81 2.74 6.48
C ALA A 28 4.16 2.93 7.19
N ALA A 29 4.41 2.18 8.26
CA ALA A 29 5.69 2.21 8.98
C ALA A 29 6.86 1.69 8.13
N GLN A 30 6.65 0.67 7.31
CA GLN A 30 7.70 0.08 6.46
C GLN A 30 8.01 0.92 5.21
N THR A 31 6.99 1.51 4.60
CA THR A 31 7.11 2.20 3.30
C THR A 31 7.21 3.72 3.45
N GLY A 32 6.88 4.26 4.63
CA GLY A 32 6.76 5.70 4.86
C GLY A 32 5.53 6.33 4.18
N ILE A 33 4.63 5.53 3.63
CA ILE A 33 3.45 6.01 2.91
C ILE A 33 2.34 6.34 3.90
N PRO A 34 1.65 7.49 3.72
CA PRO A 34 0.51 7.84 4.56
C PRO A 34 -0.56 6.74 4.56
N ARG A 35 -1.12 6.51 5.75
CA ARG A 35 -2.21 5.53 5.93
C ARG A 35 -3.38 5.83 5.00
N ASP A 36 -3.75 7.10 4.82
CA ASP A 36 -4.84 7.52 3.93
C ASP A 36 -4.64 7.04 2.49
N THR A 37 -3.42 7.16 1.97
CA THR A 37 -3.06 6.67 0.63
C THR A 37 -3.22 5.15 0.54
N LEU A 38 -2.81 4.43 1.58
CA LEU A 38 -2.93 2.97 1.62
C LEU A 38 -4.38 2.51 1.78
N TYR A 39 -5.21 3.23 2.54
CA TYR A 39 -6.64 2.97 2.63
C TYR A 39 -7.35 3.22 1.30
N GLY A 40 -7.02 4.30 0.59
CA GLY A 40 -7.51 4.56 -0.75
C GLY A 40 -7.17 3.43 -1.71
N ARG A 41 -5.90 2.98 -1.71
CA ARG A 41 -5.42 1.84 -2.50
C ARG A 41 -6.15 0.54 -2.19
N ARG A 42 -6.38 0.24 -0.91
CA ARG A 42 -7.13 -0.95 -0.50
C ARG A 42 -8.54 -0.96 -1.08
N ARG A 43 -9.17 0.21 -1.10
CA ARG A 43 -10.54 0.39 -1.59
C ARG A 43 -10.61 0.32 -3.11
N GLU A 44 -9.62 0.81 -3.84
CA GLU A 44 -9.54 0.67 -5.31
C GLU A 44 -9.27 -0.77 -5.76
N ALA A 45 -8.66 -1.58 -4.87
CA ALA A 45 -8.28 -2.96 -5.15
C ALA A 45 -9.34 -4.00 -4.73
N LEU A 46 -10.37 -3.57 -3.99
CA LEU A 46 -11.55 -4.34 -3.57
C LEU A 46 -12.66 -4.19 -4.60
#